data_AF-X1FAE6-F1
#
_entry.id   AF-X1FAE6-F1
#
_cell.length_a   1.000
_cell.length_b   1.000
_cell.length_c   1.000
_cell.angle_alpha   90.00
_cell.angle_beta   90.00
_cell.angle_gamma   90.00
#
_symmetry.space_group_name_H-M   'P 1'
#
loop_
_entity.id
_entity.type
_entity.pdbx_description
1 polymer ?
#
loop_
_entity_poly.entity_id
_entity_poly.type
_entity_poly.pdbx_seq_one_letter_code
_entity_poly.pdbx_strand_id
1 'polypeptide(L)'
;MQLEKVGFQLEKFIKKEKLDDKYPKGIRHLRVAEGVETADAVSIPFDSLKKMPSKTADFVSSAIELIDLTRLRSVARADLLLADMDEMLHILKIFPSIPKDHWVIGDINNWRKIIGKYKPEEVIKEEDCEKLEFQAARWLNDFRRVLKEL
;
A
#
# COMPACT_ATOMS: atom_id res chain seq x y z
N MET A 1 -22.29 27.58 0.80
CA MET A 1 -22.12 27.88 2.24
C MET A 1 -23.16 28.90 2.71
N GLN A 2 -24.04 28.53 3.65
CA GLN A 2 -25.08 29.43 4.18
C GLN A 2 -24.57 30.27 5.37
N LEU A 3 -23.53 29.82 6.09
CA LEU A 3 -22.98 30.49 7.27
C LEU A 3 -22.05 31.66 6.93
N GLU A 4 -21.32 31.57 5.81
CA GLU A 4 -20.49 32.68 5.31
C GLU A 4 -21.33 33.91 4.93
N LYS A 5 -22.56 33.68 4.46
CA LYS A 5 -23.53 34.76 4.15
C LYS A 5 -23.95 35.55 5.39
N VAL A 6 -23.69 35.01 6.59
CA VAL A 6 -23.95 35.64 7.89
C VAL A 6 -22.65 36.13 8.56
N GLY A 7 -21.53 36.17 7.82
CA GLY A 7 -20.24 36.68 8.30
C GLY A 7 -19.42 35.67 9.12
N PHE A 8 -19.79 34.39 9.12
CA PHE A 8 -19.00 33.36 9.79
C PHE A 8 -17.64 33.20 9.12
N GLN A 9 -16.57 33.29 9.92
CA GLN A 9 -15.19 33.13 9.45
C GLN A 9 -14.61 31.82 9.99
N LEU A 10 -14.66 30.79 9.15
CA LEU A 10 -14.27 29.43 9.52
C LEU A 10 -12.83 29.34 10.06
N GLU A 11 -11.87 29.99 9.39
CA GLU A 11 -10.47 29.98 9.85
C GLU A 11 -10.29 30.62 11.24
N LYS A 12 -11.09 31.65 11.57
CA LYS A 12 -11.08 32.21 12.92
C LYS A 12 -11.69 31.25 13.94
N PHE A 13 -12.74 30.52 13.56
CA PHE A 13 -13.37 29.52 14.42
C PHE A 13 -12.42 28.35 14.70
N ILE A 14 -11.78 27.79 13.67
CA ILE A 14 -10.81 26.70 13.78
C ILE A 14 -9.68 27.08 14.75
N LYS A 15 -9.10 28.28 14.59
CA LYS A 15 -8.03 28.78 15.46
C LYS A 15 -8.50 29.03 16.89
N LYS A 16 -9.67 29.67 17.07
CA LYS A 16 -10.22 29.98 18.41
C LYS A 16 -10.49 28.71 19.20
N GLU A 17 -11.08 27.70 18.57
CA GLU A 17 -11.47 26.45 19.22
C GLU A 17 -10.33 25.41 19.29
N LYS A 18 -9.15 25.76 18.75
CA LYS A 18 -7.97 24.89 18.62
C LYS A 18 -8.32 23.56 17.96
N LEU A 19 -9.11 23.60 16.91
CA LEU A 19 -9.57 22.38 16.24
C LEU A 19 -8.43 21.68 15.48
N ASP A 20 -7.42 22.43 15.06
CA ASP A 20 -6.17 21.87 14.50
C ASP A 20 -5.51 20.89 15.49
N ASP A 21 -5.52 21.20 16.79
CA ASP A 21 -4.92 20.34 17.83
C ASP A 21 -5.84 19.19 18.23
N LYS A 22 -7.16 19.47 18.34
CA LYS A 22 -8.15 18.49 18.83
C LYS A 22 -8.55 17.47 17.77
N TYR A 23 -8.65 17.91 16.51
CA TYR A 23 -9.18 17.11 15.40
C TYR A 23 -8.35 17.31 14.12
N PRO A 24 -7.04 17.01 14.14
CA PRO A 24 -6.13 17.32 13.04
C PRO A 24 -6.57 16.71 11.70
N LYS A 25 -7.08 15.46 11.71
CA LYS A 25 -7.59 14.80 10.51
C LYS A 25 -8.90 15.42 9.99
N GLY A 26 -9.79 15.82 10.90
CA GLY A 26 -11.08 16.41 10.53
C GLY A 26 -10.91 17.78 9.88
N ILE A 27 -10.03 18.62 10.43
CA ILE A 27 -9.71 19.93 9.86
C ILE A 27 -8.96 19.81 8.54
N ARG A 28 -8.08 18.80 8.40
CA ARG A 28 -7.42 18.52 7.11
C ARG A 28 -8.45 18.21 6.02
N HIS A 29 -9.40 17.31 6.27
CA HIS A 29 -10.44 16.99 5.28
C HIS A 29 -11.34 18.18 4.96
N LEU A 30 -11.64 19.01 5.97
CA LEU A 30 -12.42 20.24 5.78
C LEU A 30 -11.70 21.22 4.84
N ARG A 31 -10.40 21.47 5.06
CA ARG A 31 -9.59 22.35 4.20
C ARG A 31 -9.48 21.85 2.76
N VAL A 32 -9.38 20.53 2.57
CA VAL A 32 -9.40 19.90 1.24
C VAL A 32 -10.76 20.09 0.56
N ALA A 33 -11.87 19.93 1.28
CA ALA A 33 -13.22 20.13 0.74
C ALA A 33 -13.50 21.60 0.35
N GLU A 34 -12.81 22.55 0.98
CA GLU A 34 -12.87 23.98 0.65
C GLU A 34 -11.88 24.39 -0.46
N GLY A 35 -11.13 23.44 -1.02
CA GLY A 35 -10.18 23.71 -2.10
C GLY A 35 -8.91 24.44 -1.64
N VAL A 36 -8.61 24.43 -0.35
CA VAL A 36 -7.34 24.94 0.17
C VAL A 36 -6.26 23.90 -0.15
N GLU A 37 -5.32 24.26 -1.02
CA GLU A 37 -4.13 23.44 -1.30
C GLU A 37 -3.31 23.32 -0.01
N THR A 38 -3.46 22.20 0.70
CA THR A 38 -2.56 21.86 1.80
C THR A 38 -1.23 21.42 1.20
N ALA A 39 -0.10 21.90 1.73
CA ALA A 39 1.25 21.54 1.26
C ALA A 39 1.53 20.03 1.24
N ASP A 40 0.75 19.24 2.01
CA ASP A 40 0.81 17.76 2.08
C ASP A 40 -0.32 17.06 1.31
N ALA A 41 -1.09 17.78 0.50
CA ALA A 41 -1.92 17.13 -0.50
C ALA A 41 -0.97 16.65 -1.60
N VAL A 42 -0.45 15.43 -1.45
CA VAL A 42 0.01 14.67 -2.61
C VAL A 42 -1.21 14.59 -3.52
N SER A 43 -1.29 15.51 -4.48
CA SER A 43 -2.30 15.53 -5.52
C SER A 43 -2.06 14.26 -6.33
N ILE A 44 -2.66 13.15 -5.90
CA ILE A 44 -2.63 11.91 -6.67
C ILE A 44 -3.39 12.22 -7.96
N PRO A 45 -2.76 12.15 -9.14
CA PRO A 45 -3.43 12.43 -10.39
C PRO A 45 -4.69 11.56 -10.52
N PHE A 46 -5.80 12.12 -10.99
CA PHE A 46 -7.08 11.41 -11.10
C PHE A 46 -6.97 10.12 -11.93
N ASP A 47 -6.13 10.12 -12.96
CA ASP A 47 -5.85 8.93 -13.78
C ASP A 47 -5.17 7.81 -12.98
N SER A 48 -4.34 8.15 -11.99
CA SER A 48 -3.74 7.20 -11.06
C SER A 48 -4.78 6.66 -10.08
N LEU A 49 -5.71 7.50 -9.60
CA LEU A 49 -6.83 7.07 -8.75
C LEU A 49 -7.73 6.05 -9.47
N LYS A 50 -8.01 6.25 -10.76
CA LYS A 50 -8.90 5.37 -11.54
C LYS A 50 -8.38 3.93 -11.68
N LYS A 51 -7.05 3.76 -11.72
CA LYS A 51 -6.41 2.44 -11.83
C LYS A 51 -6.09 1.80 -10.47
N MET A 52 -6.29 2.51 -9.36
CA MET A 52 -5.99 1.95 -8.03
C MET A 52 -6.79 0.70 -7.71
N PRO A 53 -8.13 0.64 -7.91
CA PRO A 53 -8.89 -0.55 -7.56
C PRO A 53 -8.37 -1.82 -8.26
N SER A 54 -8.05 -1.74 -9.55
CA SER A 54 -7.49 -2.89 -10.28
C SER A 54 -6.10 -3.24 -9.77
N LYS A 55 -5.22 -2.26 -9.57
CA LYS A 55 -3.87 -2.51 -9.04
C LYS A 55 -3.87 -3.08 -7.63
N THR A 56 -4.82 -2.65 -6.81
CA THR A 56 -5.07 -3.23 -5.48
C THR A 56 -5.52 -4.67 -5.59
N ALA A 57 -6.46 -4.98 -6.49
CA ALA A 57 -6.92 -6.35 -6.71
C ALA A 57 -5.78 -7.25 -7.19
N ASP A 58 -4.99 -6.80 -8.17
CA ASP A 58 -3.82 -7.51 -8.69
C ASP A 58 -2.83 -7.82 -7.55
N PHE A 59 -2.46 -6.81 -6.74
CA PHE A 59 -1.51 -7.02 -5.63
C PHE A 59 -2.04 -8.02 -4.60
N VAL A 60 -3.32 -7.91 -4.24
CA VAL A 60 -3.95 -8.82 -3.27
C VAL A 60 -4.01 -10.24 -3.83
N SER A 61 -4.29 -10.39 -5.14
CA SER A 61 -4.32 -11.68 -5.82
C SER A 61 -2.95 -12.35 -5.78
N SER A 62 -1.90 -11.68 -6.27
CA SER A 62 -0.53 -12.25 -6.29
C SER A 62 -0.03 -12.54 -4.87
N ALA A 63 -0.38 -11.71 -3.88
CA ALA A 63 -0.01 -11.97 -2.49
C ALA A 63 -0.69 -13.21 -1.91
N ILE A 64 -1.97 -13.44 -2.23
CA ILE A 64 -2.70 -14.65 -1.79
C ILE A 64 -2.14 -15.88 -2.49
N GLU A 65 -1.90 -15.80 -3.81
CA GLU A 65 -1.32 -16.90 -4.59
C GLU A 65 0.05 -17.30 -4.05
N LEU A 66 0.91 -16.32 -3.74
CA LEU A 66 2.21 -16.56 -3.10
C LEU A 66 2.07 -17.28 -1.75
N ILE A 67 1.11 -16.86 -0.92
CA ILE A 67 0.81 -17.51 0.38
C ILE A 67 0.33 -18.94 0.16
N ASP A 68 -0.57 -19.17 -0.79
CA ASP A 68 -1.14 -20.49 -1.05
C ASP A 68 -0.10 -21.45 -1.64
N LEU A 69 0.76 -20.99 -2.56
CA LEU A 69 1.88 -21.77 -3.10
C LEU A 69 2.84 -22.20 -1.98
N THR A 70 3.24 -21.28 -1.11
CA THR A 70 4.12 -21.59 0.03
C THR A 70 3.50 -22.56 1.04
N ARG A 71 2.17 -22.51 1.22
CA ARG A 71 1.43 -23.50 2.05
C ARG A 71 1.35 -24.88 1.43
N LEU A 72 1.16 -24.95 0.11
CA LEU A 72 1.05 -26.22 -0.61
C LEU A 72 2.41 -26.92 -0.77
N ARG A 73 3.53 -26.21 -0.52
CA ARG A 73 4.93 -26.68 -0.42
C ARG A 73 5.42 -27.51 -1.61
N SER A 74 4.84 -28.67 -1.83
CA SER A 74 5.02 -29.59 -2.95
C SER A 74 4.94 -28.96 -4.35
N VAL A 75 4.32 -27.79 -4.48
CA VAL A 75 4.16 -27.06 -5.75
C VAL A 75 4.79 -25.66 -5.72
N ALA A 76 5.54 -25.33 -4.67
CA ALA A 76 6.19 -24.03 -4.48
C ALA A 76 7.46 -23.90 -5.35
N ARG A 77 7.28 -23.93 -6.67
CA ARG A 77 8.39 -23.77 -7.63
C ARG A 77 8.91 -22.34 -7.64
N ALA A 78 10.23 -22.19 -7.76
CA ALA A 78 10.89 -20.90 -7.69
C ALA A 78 10.40 -19.91 -8.77
N ASP A 79 10.11 -20.37 -9.98
CA ASP A 79 9.58 -19.55 -11.07
C ASP A 79 8.23 -18.91 -10.75
N LEU A 80 7.29 -19.68 -10.20
CA LEU A 80 5.96 -19.23 -9.80
C LEU A 80 6.06 -18.18 -8.69
N LEU A 81 6.82 -18.48 -7.62
CA LEU A 81 7.00 -17.57 -6.50
C LEU A 81 7.66 -16.24 -6.93
N LEU A 82 8.64 -16.31 -7.85
CA LEU A 82 9.29 -15.12 -8.38
C LEU A 82 8.34 -14.28 -9.25
N ALA A 83 7.46 -14.92 -10.03
CA ALA A 83 6.46 -14.22 -10.83
C ALA A 83 5.50 -13.40 -9.94
N ASP A 84 4.96 -14.01 -8.87
CA ASP A 84 4.09 -13.30 -7.93
C ASP A 84 4.81 -12.13 -7.26
N MET A 85 6.05 -12.35 -6.79
CA MET A 85 6.85 -11.31 -6.19
C MET A 85 7.16 -10.16 -7.17
N ASP A 86 7.37 -10.46 -8.45
CA ASP A 86 7.63 -9.46 -9.49
C ASP A 86 6.41 -8.59 -9.78
N GLU A 87 5.22 -9.20 -9.84
CA GLU A 87 3.97 -8.47 -9.99
C GLU A 87 3.69 -7.57 -8.78
N MET A 88 3.80 -8.12 -7.57
CA MET A 88 3.67 -7.35 -6.32
C MET A 88 4.63 -6.17 -6.29
N LEU A 89 5.90 -6.38 -6.64
CA LEU A 89 6.93 -5.35 -6.65
C LEU A 89 6.67 -4.28 -7.72
N HIS A 90 6.19 -4.68 -8.89
CA HIS A 90 5.80 -3.74 -9.95
C HIS A 90 4.69 -2.80 -9.45
N ILE A 91 3.67 -3.35 -8.79
CA ILE A 91 2.55 -2.58 -8.26
C ILE A 91 3.02 -1.61 -7.17
N LEU A 92 3.79 -2.09 -6.18
CA LEU A 92 4.30 -1.26 -5.09
C LEU A 92 5.10 -0.05 -5.59
N LYS A 93 5.91 -0.22 -6.63
CA LYS A 93 6.74 0.85 -7.20
C LYS A 93 5.96 1.96 -7.90
N ILE A 94 4.75 1.67 -8.36
CA ILE A 94 3.88 2.63 -9.05
C ILE A 94 2.71 3.11 -8.20
N PHE A 95 2.52 2.52 -7.01
CA PHE A 95 1.39 2.85 -6.14
C PHE A 95 1.62 4.22 -5.48
N PRO A 96 0.68 5.17 -5.60
CA PRO A 96 0.94 6.58 -5.28
C PRO A 96 1.26 6.86 -3.80
N SER A 97 0.74 6.06 -2.88
CA SER A 97 0.94 6.24 -1.44
C SER A 97 2.09 5.42 -0.85
N ILE A 98 2.90 4.77 -1.71
CA ILE A 98 4.01 3.93 -1.27
C ILE A 98 5.34 4.59 -1.66
N PRO A 99 6.16 4.99 -0.68
CA PRO A 99 7.50 5.52 -0.94
C PRO A 99 8.39 4.51 -1.68
N LYS A 100 9.35 5.01 -2.48
CA LYS A 100 10.28 4.14 -3.23
C LYS A 100 11.17 3.28 -2.34
N ASP A 101 11.44 3.76 -1.13
CA ASP A 101 12.24 3.12 -0.08
C ASP A 101 11.38 2.36 0.94
N HIS A 102 10.10 2.13 0.63
CA HIS A 102 9.19 1.42 1.50
C HIS A 102 9.72 0.02 1.84
N TRP A 103 9.67 -0.36 3.12
CA TRP A 103 10.34 -1.54 3.66
C TRP A 103 9.96 -2.85 2.94
N VAL A 104 8.70 -2.98 2.52
CA VAL A 104 8.20 -4.14 1.76
C VAL A 104 8.94 -4.30 0.43
N ILE A 105 9.29 -3.22 -0.25
CA ILE A 105 10.03 -3.27 -1.51
C ILE A 105 11.43 -3.85 -1.26
N GLY A 106 12.10 -3.42 -0.19
CA GLY A 106 13.40 -3.95 0.21
C GLY A 106 13.33 -5.44 0.55
N ASP A 107 12.31 -5.83 1.32
CA ASP A 107 12.14 -7.20 1.79
C ASP A 107 11.79 -8.18 0.66
N ILE A 108 10.88 -7.81 -0.26
CA ILE A 108 10.57 -8.60 -1.47
C ILE A 108 11.84 -8.79 -2.32
N ASN A 109 12.64 -7.74 -2.53
CA ASN A 109 13.88 -7.86 -3.29
C ASN A 109 14.90 -8.80 -2.62
N ASN A 110 14.94 -8.85 -1.29
CA ASN A 110 15.80 -9.79 -0.57
C ASN A 110 15.32 -11.23 -0.78
N TRP A 111 14.01 -11.47 -0.70
CA TRP A 111 13.43 -12.77 -1.00
C TRP A 111 13.65 -13.21 -2.43
N ARG A 112 13.49 -12.31 -3.42
CA ARG A 112 13.85 -12.61 -4.81
C ARG A 112 15.29 -13.07 -4.97
N LYS A 113 16.25 -12.52 -4.23
CA LYS A 113 17.65 -12.98 -4.24
C LYS A 113 17.83 -14.34 -3.57
N ILE A 114 17.04 -14.67 -2.55
CA ILE A 114 17.06 -15.98 -1.90
C ILE A 114 16.49 -17.04 -2.86
N ILE A 115 15.28 -16.80 -3.37
CA ILE A 115 14.56 -17.70 -4.26
C ILE A 115 15.24 -17.81 -5.62
N GLY A 116 15.84 -16.73 -6.13
CA GLY A 116 16.59 -16.72 -7.39
C GLY A 116 17.88 -17.57 -7.39
N LYS A 117 18.26 -18.18 -6.27
CA LYS A 117 19.34 -19.18 -6.21
C LYS A 117 18.89 -20.58 -6.62
N TYR A 118 17.59 -20.85 -6.54
CA TYR A 118 16.99 -22.11 -6.98
C TYR A 118 16.85 -22.12 -8.50
N LYS A 119 16.82 -23.30 -9.12
CA LYS A 119 16.44 -23.40 -10.54
C LYS A 119 14.96 -23.06 -10.70
N PRO A 120 14.52 -22.51 -11.85
CA PRO A 120 13.12 -22.12 -12.06
C PRO A 120 12.10 -23.20 -11.69
N GLU A 121 12.32 -24.43 -12.15
CA GLU A 121 11.43 -25.59 -11.94
C GLU A 121 11.58 -26.24 -10.55
N GLU A 122 12.54 -25.78 -9.74
CA GLU A 122 12.86 -26.39 -8.46
C GLU A 122 11.89 -25.91 -7.38
N VAL A 123 11.37 -26.88 -6.61
CA VAL A 123 10.58 -26.59 -5.42
C VAL A 123 11.51 -26.13 -4.30
N ILE A 124 11.19 -24.98 -3.70
CA ILE A 124 12.03 -24.40 -2.65
C ILE A 124 11.96 -25.22 -1.35
N LYS A 125 12.94 -25.02 -0.46
CA LYS A 125 12.98 -25.73 0.81
C LYS A 125 11.79 -25.39 1.70
N GLU A 126 11.37 -26.35 2.51
CA GLU A 126 10.26 -26.20 3.45
C GLU A 126 10.48 -25.04 4.44
N GLU A 127 11.71 -24.86 4.95
CA GLU A 127 12.00 -23.74 5.86
C GLU A 127 11.90 -22.38 5.16
N ASP A 128 12.20 -22.31 3.86
CA ASP A 128 12.06 -21.10 3.07
C ASP A 128 10.58 -20.84 2.74
N CYS A 129 9.78 -21.89 2.49
CA CYS A 129 8.32 -21.79 2.37
C CYS A 129 7.68 -21.18 3.61
N GLU A 130 7.97 -21.71 4.81
CA GLU A 130 7.39 -21.21 6.06
C GLU A 130 7.72 -19.74 6.32
N LYS A 131 9.00 -19.38 6.11
CA LYS A 131 9.46 -18.00 6.29
C LYS A 131 8.83 -17.06 5.25
N LEU A 132 8.74 -17.49 3.99
CA LEU A 132 8.16 -16.69 2.92
C LEU A 132 6.65 -16.53 3.09
N GLU A 133 5.93 -17.57 3.52
CA GLU A 133 4.49 -17.48 3.87
C GLU A 133 4.26 -16.37 4.89
N PHE A 134 5.06 -16.37 5.97
CA PHE A 134 4.95 -15.37 7.03
C PHE A 134 5.24 -13.96 6.51
N GLN A 135 6.26 -13.78 5.66
CA GLN A 135 6.54 -12.46 5.10
C GLN A 135 5.48 -11.99 4.10
N ALA A 136 5.00 -12.87 3.22
CA ALA A 136 3.94 -12.55 2.27
C ALA A 136 2.66 -12.10 2.99
N ALA A 137 2.29 -12.77 4.09
CA ALA A 137 1.18 -12.34 4.94
C ALA A 137 1.41 -10.95 5.56
N ARG A 138 2.65 -10.64 5.98
CA ARG A 138 3.01 -9.30 6.50
C ARG A 138 2.93 -8.22 5.43
N TRP A 139 3.42 -8.49 4.22
CA TRP A 139 3.34 -7.56 3.10
C TRP A 139 1.89 -7.25 2.73
N LEU A 140 1.03 -8.28 2.68
CA LEU A 140 -0.39 -8.12 2.42
C LEU A 140 -1.10 -7.27 3.49
N ASN A 141 -0.81 -7.53 4.77
CA ASN A 141 -1.41 -6.78 5.88
C ASN A 141 -0.94 -5.32 5.92
N ASP A 142 0.33 -5.09 5.61
CA ASP A 142 0.89 -3.74 5.50
C ASP A 142 0.25 -2.97 4.34
N PHE A 143 0.14 -3.58 3.16
CA PHE A 143 -0.54 -2.98 2.02
C PHE A 143 -2.02 -2.66 2.35
N ARG A 144 -2.74 -3.57 3.02
CA ARG A 144 -4.10 -3.32 3.51
C ARG A 144 -4.18 -2.15 4.50
N ARG A 145 -3.14 -1.91 5.29
CA ARG A 145 -3.07 -0.72 6.17
C ARG A 145 -2.93 0.55 5.35
N VAL A 146 -2.02 0.57 4.36
CA VAL A 146 -1.86 1.71 3.44
C VAL A 146 -3.18 2.04 2.75
N LEU A 147 -3.95 1.04 2.32
CA LEU A 147 -5.27 1.26 1.71
C LEU A 147 -6.31 1.87 2.64
N LYS A 148 -6.20 1.67 3.97
CA LYS A 148 -7.10 2.29 4.96
C LYS A 148 -6.71 3.73 5.30
N GLU A 149 -5.48 4.12 4.97
CA GLU A 149 -4.94 5.45 5.23
C GLU A 149 -5.10 6.39 4.04
N LEU A 150 -5.50 5.85 2.88
CA LEU A 150 -6.02 6.56 1.71
C LEU A 150 -7.43 7.12 1.96
#